data_AF-A0A8S1WPC2-F1
#
_entry.id   AF-A0A8S1WPC2-F1
#
_cell.length_a   1.000
_cell.length_b   1.000
_cell.length_c   1.000
_cell.angle_alpha   90.00
_cell.angle_beta   90.00
_cell.angle_gamma   90.00
#
_symmetry.space_group_name_H-M   'P 1'
#
loop_
_entity.id
_entity.type
_entity.pdbx_description
1 polymer ?
#
loop_
_entity_poly.entity_id
_entity_poly.type
_entity_poly.pdbx_seq_one_letter_code
_entity_poly.pdbx_strand_id
1 'polypeptide(L)'
;MDNYKKYLFDEKFQEPQPRNTYSFQAQESQEEQQIESNFDDEYKRDFLSNQIKNVKEKLIMMGFPPLGDLYSNNNSEVDLTIKLLVAIIKQRREDMDFKNSYHEKMSKIEAEKQQLSQNLERVTNNRKILEQENANLQAKIKSAEKVQKEQINKLMAEKEDYQKQLSKLQSRSTQFEHELKQRDLEIQKIKEHIKKQQSSKTYKNSVEITQTIEQGGPSLFAANGEYEFSQLVMKKWEEVNNKLLRENEQLRENLIKIHNELGEILQIRREVYLKRRKIDFGDENIPQELDNPLQNMHQFKTDLYKAPLETNGKQAIQMLTENLQTFKELMKKFDQQYELQMNEDDIEIEGEGGKIKACKNLTELFKNYNYIFDAQDKMISQIINKSQNLKKIDELNFNLNRFNRVLDDKQIDDVKKYLQDQKKYLDESKNEMDMIKKQFQQQLKKREEEKQIIQMKKQMLEETNEKFKENIRLLENASRQALQQLNQEYK
;
A
#
# COMPACT_ATOMS: atom_id res chain seq x y z
N MET A 1 -33.66 -15.99 -36.55
CA MET A 1 -32.58 -15.05 -36.15
C MET A 1 -31.47 -15.03 -37.21
N ASP A 2 -31.79 -15.11 -38.51
CA ASP A 2 -30.75 -15.26 -39.56
C ASP A 2 -31.09 -14.59 -40.92
N ASN A 3 -31.78 -13.45 -40.95
CA ASN A 3 -32.00 -12.74 -42.23
C ASN A 3 -31.83 -11.21 -42.21
N TYR A 4 -31.15 -10.65 -41.21
CA TYR A 4 -30.92 -9.20 -41.09
C TYR A 4 -29.42 -8.81 -41.06
N LYS A 5 -28.57 -9.53 -41.80
CA LYS A 5 -27.11 -9.27 -41.84
C LYS A 5 -26.50 -9.09 -43.25
N LYS A 6 -27.26 -8.59 -44.23
CA LYS A 6 -26.72 -8.44 -45.61
C LYS A 6 -26.76 -7.05 -46.25
N TYR A 7 -27.04 -5.97 -45.51
CA TYR A 7 -27.07 -4.62 -46.11
C TYR A 7 -26.49 -3.53 -45.20
N LEU A 8 -25.30 -3.73 -44.63
CA LEU A 8 -24.68 -2.70 -43.76
C LEU A 8 -23.19 -2.46 -43.98
N PHE A 9 -22.54 -3.13 -44.93
CA PHE A 9 -21.12 -2.92 -45.22
C PHE A 9 -20.83 -3.07 -46.70
N ASP A 10 -21.23 -2.09 -47.50
CA ASP A 10 -20.46 -1.67 -48.68
C ASP A 10 -21.12 -0.42 -49.26
N GLU A 11 -20.61 0.75 -48.87
CA GLU A 11 -20.48 1.91 -49.74
C GLU A 11 -19.75 3.00 -48.97
N LYS A 12 -18.54 3.34 -49.44
CA LYS A 12 -17.82 4.53 -49.01
C LYS A 12 -18.66 5.75 -49.41
N PHE A 13 -19.42 6.30 -48.47
CA PHE A 13 -20.19 7.51 -48.70
C PHE A 13 -19.23 8.72 -48.78
N GLN A 14 -18.95 9.18 -50.00
CA GLN A 14 -18.37 10.50 -50.23
C GLN A 14 -19.40 11.57 -49.87
N GLU A 15 -18.96 12.60 -49.14
CA GLU A 15 -19.78 13.78 -48.82
C GLU A 15 -20.31 14.45 -50.09
N PRO A 16 -21.60 14.82 -50.16
CA PRO A 16 -22.09 15.66 -51.25
C PRO A 16 -21.63 17.11 -51.03
N GLN A 17 -20.77 17.58 -51.92
CA GLN A 17 -20.42 19.00 -52.05
C GLN A 17 -21.68 19.86 -52.27
N PRO A 18 -21.73 21.11 -51.76
CA PRO A 18 -22.89 21.97 -51.91
C PRO A 18 -23.10 22.35 -53.38
N ARG A 19 -24.25 21.97 -53.95
CA ARG A 19 -24.64 22.38 -55.31
C ARG A 19 -24.95 23.88 -55.35
N ASN A 20 -24.23 24.57 -56.23
CA ASN A 20 -24.43 25.95 -56.64
C ASN A 20 -25.91 26.30 -56.88
N THR A 21 -26.31 27.46 -56.36
CA THR A 21 -27.51 28.20 -56.73
C THR A 21 -27.48 28.53 -58.23
N TYR A 22 -28.42 27.99 -59.01
CA TYR A 22 -28.63 28.42 -60.39
C TYR A 22 -29.36 29.77 -60.40
N SER A 23 -28.68 30.79 -60.92
CA SER A 23 -29.23 32.09 -61.26
C SER A 23 -30.14 31.97 -62.48
N PHE A 24 -31.36 32.49 -62.37
CA PHE A 24 -32.30 32.66 -63.46
C PHE A 24 -31.76 33.75 -64.42
N GLN A 25 -31.45 33.39 -65.67
CA GLN A 25 -31.30 34.35 -66.76
C GLN A 25 -32.45 34.15 -67.73
N ALA A 26 -33.32 35.16 -67.79
CA ALA A 26 -34.33 35.30 -68.83
C ALA A 26 -33.64 35.61 -70.16
N GLN A 27 -33.87 34.77 -71.17
CA GLN A 27 -33.64 35.13 -72.57
C GLN A 27 -34.99 35.14 -73.27
N GLU A 28 -35.40 36.35 -73.64
CA GLU A 28 -36.42 36.58 -74.66
C GLU A 28 -35.91 36.04 -75.99
N SER A 29 -36.73 35.25 -76.66
CA SER A 29 -36.58 34.94 -78.08
C SER A 29 -37.98 34.81 -78.65
N GLN A 30 -38.37 35.88 -79.35
CA GLN A 30 -39.52 35.92 -80.24
C GLN A 30 -39.23 35.00 -81.43
N GLU A 31 -40.12 34.05 -81.70
CA GLU A 31 -40.45 33.61 -83.05
C GLU A 31 -41.82 32.90 -82.99
N GLU A 32 -42.85 33.61 -83.44
CA GLU A 32 -44.17 33.06 -83.71
C GLU A 32 -44.10 32.09 -84.89
N GLN A 33 -44.24 30.79 -84.61
CA GLN A 33 -44.76 29.83 -85.58
C GLN A 33 -45.78 28.92 -84.90
N GLN A 34 -47.06 29.23 -85.14
CA GLN A 34 -48.19 28.36 -84.87
C GLN A 34 -48.12 27.14 -85.81
N ILE A 35 -47.63 26.01 -85.27
CA ILE A 35 -47.91 24.68 -85.83
C ILE A 35 -48.45 23.85 -84.67
N GLU A 36 -49.77 23.76 -84.59
CA GLU A 36 -50.49 22.86 -83.67
C GLU A 36 -50.07 21.41 -83.93
N SER A 37 -49.25 20.87 -83.02
CA SER A 37 -48.92 19.45 -82.94
C SER A 37 -49.55 18.86 -81.69
N ASN A 38 -50.85 18.56 -81.76
CA ASN A 38 -51.60 17.85 -80.71
C ASN A 38 -50.96 16.51 -80.29
N PHE A 39 -50.05 15.96 -81.10
CA PHE A 39 -49.37 14.69 -80.85
C PHE A 39 -48.34 14.74 -79.70
N ASP A 40 -47.70 15.90 -79.51
CA ASP A 40 -46.67 16.08 -78.48
C ASP A 40 -47.29 16.36 -77.10
N ASP A 41 -48.48 16.95 -77.09
CA ASP A 41 -49.24 17.22 -75.86
C ASP A 41 -49.99 15.99 -75.33
N GLU A 42 -50.47 15.11 -76.21
CA GLU A 42 -51.10 13.85 -75.83
C GLU A 42 -50.09 12.90 -75.18
N TYR A 43 -48.89 12.77 -75.75
CA TYR A 43 -47.81 11.97 -75.17
C TYR A 43 -47.34 12.53 -73.80
N LYS A 44 -47.21 13.86 -73.67
CA LYS A 44 -46.90 14.51 -72.39
C LYS A 44 -47.97 14.25 -71.34
N ARG A 45 -49.25 14.28 -71.73
CA ARG A 45 -50.38 14.00 -70.83
C ARG A 45 -50.35 12.55 -70.34
N ASP A 46 -50.13 11.59 -71.23
CA ASP A 46 -50.04 10.17 -70.86
C ASP A 46 -48.83 9.88 -69.98
N PHE A 47 -47.67 10.48 -70.27
CA PHE A 47 -46.49 10.38 -69.42
C PHE A 47 -46.76 10.94 -68.02
N LEU A 48 -47.36 12.13 -67.93
CA LEU A 48 -47.64 12.79 -66.66
C LEU A 48 -48.70 12.01 -65.84
N SER A 49 -49.72 11.47 -66.49
CA SER A 49 -50.73 10.60 -65.87
C SER A 49 -50.10 9.34 -65.27
N ASN A 50 -49.17 8.70 -65.99
CA ASN A 50 -48.41 7.55 -65.48
C ASN A 50 -47.51 7.93 -64.29
N GLN A 51 -46.86 9.11 -64.32
CA GLN A 51 -46.07 9.59 -63.18
C GLN A 51 -46.93 9.84 -61.94
N ILE A 52 -48.09 10.49 -62.10
CA ILE A 52 -49.03 10.75 -61.01
C ILE A 52 -49.54 9.44 -60.41
N LYS A 53 -49.90 8.46 -61.25
CA LYS A 53 -50.30 7.12 -60.79
C LYS A 53 -49.20 6.44 -59.98
N ASN A 54 -47.96 6.44 -60.49
CA ASN A 54 -46.81 5.84 -59.80
C ASN A 54 -46.53 6.52 -58.46
N VAL A 55 -46.62 7.85 -58.40
CA VAL A 55 -46.44 8.63 -57.16
C VAL A 55 -47.53 8.28 -56.15
N LYS A 56 -48.79 8.22 -56.60
CA LYS A 56 -49.93 7.87 -55.75
C LYS A 56 -49.78 6.47 -55.13
N GLU A 57 -49.39 5.48 -55.93
CA GLU A 57 -49.17 4.10 -55.46
C GLU A 57 -48.01 4.04 -54.44
N LYS A 58 -46.88 4.71 -54.71
CA LYS A 58 -45.74 4.74 -53.78
C LYS A 58 -46.09 5.43 -52.46
N LEU A 59 -46.81 6.54 -52.50
CA LEU A 59 -47.21 7.27 -51.30
C LEU A 59 -48.14 6.43 -50.42
N ILE A 60 -49.11 5.74 -51.02
CA ILE A 60 -50.01 4.83 -50.30
C ILE A 60 -49.23 3.65 -49.71
N MET A 61 -48.29 3.06 -50.48
CA MET A 61 -47.44 1.98 -49.99
C MET A 61 -46.56 2.41 -48.81
N MET A 62 -46.14 3.67 -48.78
CA MET A 62 -45.41 4.29 -47.65
C MET A 62 -46.32 4.70 -46.49
N GLY A 63 -47.63 4.46 -46.57
CA GLY A 63 -48.61 4.75 -45.52
C GLY A 63 -49.15 6.19 -45.52
N PHE A 64 -48.90 6.97 -46.57
CA PHE A 64 -49.42 8.33 -46.67
C PHE A 64 -50.89 8.37 -47.16
N PRO A 65 -51.62 9.46 -46.85
CA PRO A 65 -52.96 9.69 -47.39
C PRO A 65 -52.98 9.65 -48.94
N PRO A 66 -54.11 9.30 -49.57
CA PRO A 66 -54.21 9.26 -51.02
C PRO A 66 -54.02 10.65 -51.63
N LEU A 67 -53.26 10.73 -52.73
CA LEU A 67 -53.11 11.93 -53.53
C LEU A 67 -54.43 12.27 -54.24
N GLY A 68 -54.90 13.51 -54.07
CA GLY A 68 -56.04 14.06 -54.81
C GLY A 68 -55.70 14.30 -56.29
N ASP A 69 -56.71 14.51 -57.11
CA ASP A 69 -56.51 14.82 -58.53
C ASP A 69 -55.86 16.20 -58.71
N LEU A 70 -54.63 16.21 -59.23
CA LEU A 70 -53.82 17.42 -59.45
C LEU A 70 -54.38 18.32 -60.56
N TYR A 71 -55.25 17.80 -61.42
CA TYR A 71 -55.91 18.58 -62.48
C TYR A 71 -57.29 19.10 -62.07
N SER A 72 -57.79 18.70 -60.91
CA SER A 72 -59.12 19.06 -60.44
C SER A 72 -59.09 20.39 -59.67
N ASN A 73 -59.98 21.31 -60.04
CA ASN A 73 -60.24 22.54 -59.28
C ASN A 73 -61.25 22.34 -58.14
N ASN A 74 -61.60 21.08 -57.82
CA ASN A 74 -62.51 20.78 -56.72
C ASN A 74 -61.80 20.97 -55.38
N ASN A 75 -62.39 21.77 -54.49
CA ASN A 75 -61.90 22.02 -53.14
C ASN A 75 -61.61 20.73 -52.34
N SER A 76 -62.35 19.64 -52.58
CA SER A 76 -62.11 18.35 -51.93
C SER A 76 -60.83 17.65 -52.39
N GLU A 77 -60.49 17.71 -53.68
CA GLU A 77 -59.28 17.12 -54.24
C GLU A 77 -58.04 17.93 -53.86
N VAL A 78 -58.20 19.26 -53.82
CA VAL A 78 -57.18 20.19 -53.32
C VAL A 78 -56.90 19.94 -51.83
N ASP A 79 -57.93 19.74 -50.99
CA ASP A 79 -57.77 19.42 -49.57
C ASP A 79 -57.02 18.09 -49.33
N LEU A 80 -57.32 17.04 -50.11
CA LEU A 80 -56.58 15.78 -50.06
C LEU A 80 -55.10 15.96 -50.39
N THR A 81 -54.81 16.75 -51.43
CA THR A 81 -53.44 17.07 -51.84
C THR A 81 -52.70 17.85 -50.75
N ILE A 82 -53.34 18.85 -50.14
CA ILE A 82 -52.77 19.63 -49.04
C ILE A 82 -52.50 18.75 -47.81
N LYS A 83 -53.44 17.89 -47.42
CA LYS A 83 -53.28 16.96 -46.28
C LYS A 83 -52.10 16.01 -46.48
N LEU A 84 -51.94 15.49 -47.69
CA LEU A 84 -50.78 14.67 -48.06
C LEU A 84 -49.48 15.47 -47.97
N LEU A 85 -49.42 16.68 -48.52
CA LEU A 85 -48.22 17.53 -48.43
C LEU A 85 -47.85 17.84 -46.98
N VAL A 86 -48.83 18.16 -46.14
CA VAL A 86 -48.62 18.35 -44.69
C VAL A 86 -48.09 17.09 -44.03
N ALA A 87 -48.63 15.92 -44.37
CA ALA A 87 -48.17 14.63 -43.84
C ALA A 87 -46.71 14.33 -44.24
N ILE A 88 -46.34 14.57 -45.51
CA ILE A 88 -44.97 14.39 -46.00
C ILE A 88 -44.01 15.35 -45.30
N ILE A 89 -44.36 16.63 -45.18
CA ILE A 89 -43.51 17.64 -44.52
C ILE A 89 -43.33 17.28 -43.04
N LYS A 90 -44.41 16.86 -42.37
CA LYS A 90 -44.37 16.43 -40.97
C LYS A 90 -43.47 15.22 -40.79
N GLN A 91 -43.66 14.17 -41.59
CA GLN A 91 -42.81 12.97 -41.57
C GLN A 91 -41.34 13.33 -41.82
N ARG A 92 -41.05 14.16 -42.82
CA ARG A 92 -39.67 14.57 -43.15
C ARG A 92 -38.98 15.28 -41.99
N ARG A 93 -39.72 16.12 -41.24
CA ARG A 93 -39.24 16.78 -40.02
C ARG A 93 -38.94 15.76 -38.93
N GLU A 94 -39.88 14.87 -38.65
CA GLU A 94 -39.72 13.80 -37.65
C GLU A 94 -38.53 12.89 -37.97
N ASP A 95 -38.33 12.54 -39.24
CA ASP A 95 -37.18 11.76 -39.70
C ASP A 95 -35.85 12.50 -39.49
N MET A 96 -35.82 13.83 -39.69
CA MET A 96 -34.63 14.64 -39.40
C MET A 96 -34.34 14.69 -37.91
N ASP A 97 -35.35 14.92 -37.08
CA ASP A 97 -35.21 14.96 -35.63
C ASP A 97 -34.75 13.60 -35.09
N PHE A 98 -35.31 12.50 -35.62
CA PHE A 98 -34.87 11.14 -35.31
C PHE A 98 -33.41 10.92 -35.70
N LYS A 99 -33.03 11.26 -36.95
CA LYS A 99 -31.65 11.09 -37.44
C LYS A 99 -30.65 11.90 -36.62
N ASN A 100 -30.99 13.14 -36.26
CA ASN A 100 -30.15 13.99 -35.42
C ASN A 100 -29.98 13.39 -34.02
N SER A 101 -31.07 12.97 -33.37
CA SER A 101 -31.02 12.33 -32.05
C SER A 101 -30.24 11.02 -32.05
N TYR A 102 -30.34 10.23 -33.13
CA TYR A 102 -29.57 9.01 -33.31
C TYR A 102 -28.08 9.31 -33.47
N HIS A 103 -27.74 10.30 -34.29
CA HIS A 103 -26.35 10.69 -34.51
C HIS A 103 -25.70 11.24 -33.25
N GLU A 104 -26.42 12.04 -32.46
CA GLU A 104 -25.95 12.54 -31.17
C GLU A 104 -25.72 11.40 -30.17
N LYS A 105 -26.66 10.46 -30.06
CA LYS A 105 -26.49 9.26 -29.22
C LYS A 105 -25.30 8.41 -29.67
N MET A 106 -25.14 8.21 -30.98
CA MET A 106 -24.04 7.42 -31.53
C MET A 106 -22.69 8.10 -31.25
N SER A 107 -22.60 9.42 -31.46
CA SER A 107 -21.41 10.21 -31.17
C SER A 107 -21.02 10.13 -29.69
N LYS A 108 -22.01 10.25 -28.79
CA LYS A 108 -21.80 10.11 -27.34
C LYS A 108 -21.28 8.72 -26.97
N ILE A 109 -21.88 7.66 -27.51
CA ILE A 109 -21.45 6.28 -27.25
C ILE A 109 -20.02 6.04 -27.77
N GLU A 110 -19.67 6.55 -28.94
CA GLU A 110 -18.32 6.38 -29.49
C GLU A 110 -17.28 7.15 -28.66
N ALA A 111 -17.62 8.34 -28.16
CA ALA A 111 -16.77 9.09 -27.24
C ALA A 111 -16.57 8.35 -25.90
N GLU A 112 -17.64 7.82 -25.30
CA GLU A 112 -17.57 7.02 -24.08
C GLU A 112 -16.72 5.76 -24.27
N LYS A 113 -16.90 5.06 -25.39
CA LYS A 113 -16.08 3.89 -25.77
C LYS A 113 -14.61 4.24 -25.91
N GLN A 114 -14.28 5.37 -26.54
CA GLN A 114 -12.90 5.83 -26.68
C GLN A 114 -12.27 6.15 -25.33
N GLN A 115 -13.00 6.86 -24.46
CA GLN A 115 -12.56 7.19 -23.10
C GLN A 115 -12.34 5.92 -22.26
N LEU A 116 -13.27 4.96 -22.32
CA LEU A 116 -13.13 3.67 -21.63
C LEU A 116 -11.93 2.87 -22.15
N SER A 117 -11.67 2.90 -23.45
CA SER A 117 -10.51 2.21 -24.04
C SER A 117 -9.18 2.80 -23.56
N GLN A 118 -9.07 4.14 -23.51
CA GLN A 118 -7.88 4.81 -22.97
C GLN A 118 -7.68 4.53 -21.47
N ASN A 119 -8.77 4.53 -20.70
CA ASN A 119 -8.72 4.18 -19.28
C ASN A 119 -8.26 2.74 -19.06
N LEU A 120 -8.77 1.79 -19.86
CA LEU A 120 -8.37 0.39 -19.81
C LEU A 120 -6.88 0.22 -20.11
N GLU A 121 -6.35 0.92 -21.12
CA GLU A 121 -4.93 0.89 -21.46
C GLU A 121 -4.06 1.43 -20.32
N ARG A 122 -4.43 2.58 -19.75
CA ARG A 122 -3.73 3.17 -18.60
C ARG A 122 -3.71 2.22 -17.39
N VAL A 123 -4.86 1.63 -17.05
CA VAL A 123 -4.96 0.67 -15.94
C VAL A 123 -4.12 -0.59 -16.22
N THR A 124 -4.12 -1.07 -17.46
CA THR A 124 -3.34 -2.24 -17.86
C THR A 124 -1.84 -1.98 -17.75
N ASN A 125 -1.38 -0.79 -18.14
CA ASN A 125 0.03 -0.40 -18.02
C ASN A 125 0.44 -0.25 -16.55
N ASN A 126 -0.39 0.40 -15.72
CA ASN A 126 -0.13 0.49 -14.28
C ASN A 126 -0.07 -0.89 -13.61
N ARG A 127 -0.96 -1.81 -14.00
CA ARG A 127 -0.93 -3.19 -13.50
C ARG A 127 0.40 -3.88 -13.81
N LYS A 128 0.91 -3.75 -15.05
CA LYS A 128 2.21 -4.33 -15.44
C LYS A 128 3.37 -3.76 -14.62
N ILE A 129 3.37 -2.45 -14.38
CA ILE A 129 4.39 -1.79 -13.55
C ILE A 129 4.36 -2.34 -12.12
N LEU A 130 3.17 -2.40 -11.50
CA LEU A 130 3.00 -2.92 -10.15
C LEU A 130 3.36 -4.41 -10.04
N GLU A 131 3.08 -5.21 -11.07
CA GLU A 131 3.49 -6.62 -11.12
C GLU A 131 5.02 -6.77 -11.15
N GLN A 132 5.70 -5.92 -11.92
CA GLN A 132 7.16 -5.90 -11.97
C GLN A 132 7.77 -5.44 -10.64
N GLU A 133 7.20 -4.40 -10.01
CA GLU A 133 7.63 -3.93 -8.70
C GLU A 133 7.46 -5.01 -7.62
N ASN A 134 6.32 -5.70 -7.62
CA ASN A 134 6.06 -6.81 -6.70
C ASN A 134 7.08 -7.96 -6.89
N ALA A 135 7.39 -8.32 -8.14
CA ALA A 135 8.42 -9.32 -8.42
C ALA A 135 9.80 -8.89 -7.88
N ASN A 136 10.16 -7.61 -8.04
CA ASN A 136 11.42 -7.06 -7.52
C ASN A 136 11.46 -7.07 -5.99
N LEU A 137 10.37 -6.68 -5.32
CA LEU A 137 10.27 -6.71 -3.85
C LEU A 137 10.37 -8.14 -3.31
N GLN A 138 9.71 -9.11 -3.96
CA GLN A 138 9.84 -10.53 -3.58
C GLN A 138 11.27 -11.03 -3.73
N ALA A 139 12.01 -10.62 -4.77
CA ALA A 139 13.42 -10.96 -4.93
C ALA A 139 14.29 -10.35 -3.82
N LYS A 140 14.04 -9.09 -3.44
CA LYS A 140 14.74 -8.45 -2.32
C LYS A 140 14.46 -9.15 -0.99
N ILE A 141 13.21 -9.53 -0.72
CA ILE A 141 12.82 -10.27 0.49
C ILE A 141 13.59 -11.60 0.55
N LYS A 142 13.57 -12.40 -0.52
CA LYS A 142 14.30 -13.68 -0.56
C LYS A 142 15.81 -13.51 -0.33
N SER A 143 16.41 -12.45 -0.87
CA SER A 143 17.82 -12.13 -0.65
C SER A 143 18.08 -11.78 0.82
N ALA A 144 17.25 -10.92 1.42
CA ALA A 144 17.35 -10.53 2.81
C ALA A 144 17.16 -11.73 3.77
N GLU A 145 16.18 -12.60 3.50
CA GLU A 145 15.97 -13.84 4.26
C GLU A 145 17.19 -14.76 4.21
N LYS A 146 17.85 -14.86 3.05
CA LYS A 146 19.09 -15.65 2.91
C LYS A 146 20.22 -15.07 3.78
N VAL A 147 20.45 -13.76 3.71
CA VAL A 147 21.47 -13.08 4.53
C VAL A 147 21.17 -13.23 6.02
N GLN A 148 19.90 -13.07 6.41
CA GLN A 148 19.47 -13.25 7.80
C GLN A 148 19.71 -14.68 8.29
N LYS A 149 19.39 -15.69 7.47
CA LYS A 149 19.64 -17.09 7.80
C LYS A 149 21.14 -17.38 7.98
N GLU A 150 21.98 -16.82 7.11
CA GLU A 150 23.44 -16.92 7.26
C GLU A 150 23.93 -16.26 8.56
N GLN A 151 23.38 -15.10 8.92
CA GLN A 151 23.72 -14.41 10.17
C GLN A 151 23.27 -15.20 11.41
N ILE A 152 22.08 -15.79 11.39
CA ILE A 152 21.59 -16.67 12.46
C ILE A 152 22.53 -17.86 12.65
N ASN A 153 22.96 -18.50 11.56
CA ASN A 153 23.90 -19.61 11.62
C ASN A 153 25.26 -19.21 12.22
N LYS A 154 25.78 -18.03 11.86
CA LYS A 154 27.02 -17.49 12.45
C LYS A 154 26.87 -17.26 13.96
N LEU A 155 25.80 -16.59 14.38
CA LEU A 155 25.53 -16.32 15.80
C LEU A 155 25.33 -17.60 16.61
N MET A 156 24.70 -18.63 16.03
CA MET A 156 24.58 -19.94 16.68
C MET A 156 25.96 -20.61 16.87
N ALA A 157 26.84 -20.55 15.86
CA ALA A 157 28.19 -21.09 15.96
C ALA A 157 29.03 -20.34 17.02
N GLU A 158 28.96 -19.01 17.06
CA GLU A 158 29.63 -18.19 18.07
C GLU A 158 29.11 -18.51 19.48
N LYS A 159 27.80 -18.66 19.66
CA LYS A 159 27.19 -19.06 20.93
C LYS A 159 27.71 -20.42 21.42
N GLU A 160 27.83 -21.39 20.51
CA GLU A 160 28.35 -22.72 20.86
C GLU A 160 29.83 -22.65 21.28
N ASP A 161 30.64 -21.84 20.58
CA ASP A 161 32.04 -21.62 20.95
C ASP A 161 32.16 -20.95 22.32
N TYR A 162 31.37 -19.91 22.61
CA TYR A 162 31.35 -19.27 23.92
C TYR A 162 30.91 -20.22 25.04
N GLN A 163 29.93 -21.10 24.79
CA GLN A 163 29.56 -22.13 25.77
C GLN A 163 30.70 -23.12 26.05
N LYS A 164 31.46 -23.51 25.02
CA LYS A 164 32.66 -24.35 25.20
C LYS A 164 33.74 -23.63 26.01
N GLN A 165 33.99 -22.36 25.72
CA GLN A 165 34.97 -21.56 26.45
C GLN A 165 34.55 -21.35 27.93
N LEU A 166 33.27 -21.06 28.17
CA LEU A 166 32.72 -20.91 29.52
C LEU A 166 32.90 -22.19 30.33
N SER A 167 32.59 -23.35 29.73
CA SER A 167 32.76 -24.66 30.39
C SER A 167 34.22 -24.93 30.75
N LYS A 168 35.16 -24.59 29.86
CA LYS A 168 36.61 -24.70 30.14
C LYS A 168 37.04 -23.78 31.29
N LEU A 169 36.57 -22.53 31.30
CA LEU A 169 36.87 -21.58 32.38
C LEU A 169 36.31 -22.04 33.72
N GLN A 170 35.07 -22.53 33.75
CA GLN A 170 34.47 -23.10 34.96
C GLN A 170 35.29 -24.29 35.48
N SER A 171 35.66 -25.24 34.61
CA SER A 171 36.52 -26.37 34.99
C SER A 171 37.87 -25.91 35.56
N ARG A 172 38.49 -24.89 34.95
CA ARG A 172 39.77 -24.33 35.41
C ARG A 172 39.63 -23.60 36.75
N SER A 173 38.54 -22.86 36.93
CA SER A 173 38.21 -22.21 38.21
C SER A 173 38.08 -23.23 39.33
N THR A 174 37.33 -24.31 39.10
CA THR A 174 37.18 -25.40 40.08
C THR A 174 38.52 -26.08 40.40
N GLN A 175 39.36 -26.28 39.39
CA GLN A 175 40.72 -26.82 39.59
C GLN A 175 41.56 -25.91 40.48
N PHE A 176 41.62 -24.61 40.20
CA PHE A 176 42.37 -23.65 41.02
C PHE A 176 41.84 -23.56 42.45
N GLU A 177 40.52 -23.65 42.63
CA GLU A 177 39.92 -23.65 43.96
C GLU A 177 40.33 -24.89 44.77
N HIS A 178 40.46 -26.05 44.13
CA HIS A 178 40.99 -27.25 44.76
C HIS A 178 42.49 -27.11 45.09
N GLU A 179 43.30 -26.58 44.16
CA GLU A 179 44.74 -26.33 44.39
C GLU A 179 44.97 -25.36 45.56
N LEU A 180 44.17 -24.28 45.66
CA LEU A 180 44.18 -23.34 46.78
C LEU A 180 43.87 -24.03 48.11
N LYS A 181 42.80 -24.84 48.17
CA LYS A 181 42.45 -25.60 49.39
C LYS A 181 43.58 -26.54 49.81
N GLN A 182 44.26 -27.20 48.87
CA GLN A 182 45.41 -28.05 49.18
C GLN A 182 46.59 -27.24 49.75
N ARG A 183 46.89 -26.07 49.17
CA ARG A 183 47.92 -25.16 49.69
C ARG A 183 47.58 -24.64 51.08
N ASP A 184 46.32 -24.29 51.34
CA ASP A 184 45.87 -23.86 52.67
C ASP A 184 46.07 -24.96 53.72
N LEU A 185 45.80 -26.23 53.37
CA LEU A 185 46.06 -27.37 54.24
C LEU A 185 47.57 -27.59 54.49
N GLU A 186 48.42 -27.42 53.48
CA GLU A 186 49.89 -27.46 53.65
C GLU A 186 50.38 -26.36 54.59
N ILE A 187 49.90 -25.13 54.40
CA ILE A 187 50.21 -23.98 55.27
C ILE A 187 49.78 -24.27 56.71
N GLN A 188 48.60 -24.87 56.91
CA GLN A 188 48.11 -25.21 58.23
C GLN A 188 49.00 -26.26 58.92
N LYS A 189 49.45 -27.30 58.19
CA LYS A 189 50.41 -28.30 58.70
C LYS A 189 51.74 -27.67 59.08
N ILE A 190 52.27 -26.76 58.26
CA ILE A 190 53.52 -26.04 58.56
C ILE A 190 53.36 -25.17 59.81
N LYS A 191 52.25 -24.42 59.92
CA LYS A 191 51.93 -23.63 61.12
C LYS A 191 51.88 -24.49 62.38
N GLU A 192 51.26 -25.67 62.32
CA GLU A 192 51.25 -26.61 63.44
C GLU A 192 52.65 -27.16 63.77
N HIS A 193 53.47 -27.46 62.76
CA HIS A 193 54.83 -27.94 62.96
C HIS A 193 55.71 -26.88 63.63
N ILE A 194 55.63 -25.61 63.18
CA ILE A 194 56.31 -24.47 63.81
C ILE A 194 55.85 -24.30 65.25
N LYS A 195 54.53 -24.36 65.51
CA LYS A 195 53.98 -24.24 66.87
C LYS A 195 54.49 -25.35 67.80
N LYS A 196 54.56 -26.59 67.31
CA LYS A 196 55.13 -27.74 68.06
C LYS A 196 56.62 -27.54 68.34
N GLN A 197 57.40 -27.07 67.36
CA GLN A 197 58.83 -26.77 67.55
C GLN A 197 59.05 -25.65 68.59
N GLN A 198 58.27 -24.56 68.53
CA GLN A 198 58.34 -23.47 69.51
C GLN A 198 57.98 -23.92 70.93
N SER A 199 57.06 -24.87 71.09
CA SER A 199 56.70 -25.42 72.40
C SER A 199 57.75 -26.36 73.02
N SER A 200 58.79 -26.75 72.27
CA SER A 200 59.74 -27.79 72.69
C SER A 200 61.15 -27.29 73.04
N LYS A 201 61.45 -26.00 72.85
CA LYS A 201 62.78 -25.46 73.15
C LYS A 201 62.73 -23.98 73.57
N THR A 202 63.08 -23.72 74.83
CA THR A 202 63.43 -22.39 75.33
C THR A 202 64.82 -22.00 74.80
N TYR A 203 64.91 -21.57 73.55
CA TYR A 203 66.09 -20.83 73.08
C TYR A 203 65.75 -19.37 72.89
N LYS A 204 66.39 -18.55 73.72
CA LYS A 204 66.49 -17.10 73.57
C LYS A 204 67.44 -16.84 72.39
N ASN A 205 66.91 -16.86 71.17
CA ASN A 205 67.70 -16.51 69.98
C ASN A 205 67.69 -15.00 69.81
N SER A 206 68.74 -14.34 70.35
CA SER A 206 69.16 -13.02 69.90
C SER A 206 69.93 -13.20 68.59
N VAL A 207 69.23 -13.12 67.46
CA VAL A 207 69.88 -12.96 66.16
C VAL A 207 69.60 -11.53 65.71
N GLU A 208 70.59 -10.65 65.90
CA GLU A 208 70.64 -9.37 65.23
C GLU A 208 70.88 -9.61 63.74
N ILE A 209 69.95 -9.18 62.90
CA ILE A 209 70.11 -9.19 61.45
C ILE A 209 70.95 -7.97 61.09
N THR A 210 72.27 -8.14 61.01
CA THR A 210 73.24 -7.14 60.53
C THR A 210 73.64 -7.37 59.07
N GLN A 211 72.70 -7.82 58.23
CA GLN A 211 72.86 -7.80 56.78
C GLN A 211 71.70 -7.06 56.13
N THR A 212 72.05 -6.00 55.41
CA THR A 212 71.16 -5.30 54.48
C THR A 212 70.60 -6.31 53.50
N ILE A 213 69.26 -6.42 53.47
CA ILE A 213 68.55 -7.14 52.41
C ILE A 213 68.84 -6.37 51.13
N GLU A 214 69.78 -6.87 50.33
CA GLU A 214 69.93 -6.45 48.95
C GLU A 214 68.56 -6.65 48.26
N GLN A 215 68.05 -5.56 47.69
CA GLN A 215 66.82 -5.54 46.91
C GLN A 215 66.99 -6.42 45.66
N GLY A 216 66.78 -7.72 45.82
CA GLY A 216 66.76 -8.71 44.75
C GLY A 216 65.42 -9.47 44.66
N GLY A 217 64.35 -8.93 45.27
CA GLY A 217 62.98 -9.35 45.00
C GLY A 217 62.39 -8.52 43.86
N PRO A 218 61.36 -9.01 43.13
CA PRO A 218 60.67 -8.17 42.17
C PRO A 218 60.20 -6.90 42.87
N SER A 219 60.66 -5.75 42.39
CA SER A 219 60.26 -4.44 42.86
C SER A 219 58.73 -4.33 42.77
N LEU A 220 58.06 -4.51 43.91
CA LEU A 220 56.68 -4.11 44.13
C LEU A 220 56.63 -2.62 44.53
N PHE A 221 57.59 -1.81 44.08
CA PHE A 221 57.32 -0.40 43.94
C PHE A 221 56.36 -0.26 42.76
N ALA A 222 55.11 0.00 43.11
CA ALA A 222 54.04 0.49 42.26
C ALA A 222 54.40 1.85 41.62
N ALA A 223 55.55 1.92 40.92
CA ALA A 223 55.98 3.10 40.17
C ALA A 223 55.07 3.38 38.96
N ASN A 224 54.17 2.44 38.63
CA ASN A 224 53.14 2.62 37.62
C ASN A 224 51.72 2.44 38.14
N GLY A 225 51.48 2.21 39.44
CA GLY A 225 50.10 2.01 39.93
C GLY A 225 49.24 3.27 39.78
N GLU A 226 49.83 4.44 40.07
CA GLU A 226 49.18 5.75 39.90
C GLU A 226 49.05 6.14 38.42
N TYR A 227 50.03 5.77 37.60
CA TYR A 227 49.99 5.93 36.15
C TYR A 227 48.93 5.02 35.50
N GLU A 228 48.86 3.74 35.89
CA GLU A 228 47.88 2.76 35.45
C GLU A 228 46.46 3.11 35.92
N PHE A 229 46.32 3.62 37.15
CA PHE A 229 45.05 4.15 37.66
C PHE A 229 44.62 5.38 36.87
N SER A 230 45.54 6.33 36.63
CA SER A 230 45.26 7.51 35.81
C SER A 230 44.89 7.13 34.37
N GLN A 231 45.59 6.16 33.78
CA GLN A 231 45.28 5.63 32.44
C GLN A 231 43.94 4.90 32.40
N LEU A 232 43.59 4.17 33.46
CA LEU A 232 42.29 3.51 33.57
C LEU A 232 41.15 4.52 33.69
N VAL A 233 41.33 5.58 34.50
CA VAL A 233 40.38 6.68 34.65
C VAL A 233 40.24 7.43 33.33
N MET A 234 41.36 7.74 32.65
CA MET A 234 41.36 8.43 31.35
C MET A 234 40.66 7.58 30.29
N LYS A 235 40.96 6.28 30.22
CA LYS A 235 40.28 5.35 29.31
C LYS A 235 38.79 5.23 29.61
N LYS A 236 38.39 5.17 30.88
CA LYS A 236 36.96 5.14 31.26
C LYS A 236 36.26 6.45 30.93
N TRP A 237 36.93 7.57 31.14
CA TRP A 237 36.44 8.88 30.75
C TRP A 237 36.28 8.99 29.23
N GLU A 238 37.25 8.52 28.45
CA GLU A 238 37.18 8.43 26.98
C GLU A 238 36.05 7.51 26.52
N GLU A 239 35.88 6.33 27.13
CA GLU A 239 34.77 5.41 26.84
C GLU A 239 33.42 6.10 27.05
N VAL A 240 33.23 6.79 28.18
CA VAL A 240 32.00 7.53 28.50
C VAL A 240 31.81 8.71 27.55
N ASN A 241 32.85 9.49 27.28
CA ASN A 241 32.81 10.63 26.38
C ASN A 241 32.46 10.20 24.94
N ASN A 242 33.07 9.11 24.46
CA ASN A 242 32.76 8.53 23.14
C ASN A 242 31.32 8.01 23.09
N LYS A 243 30.82 7.42 24.18
CA LYS A 243 29.41 7.00 24.26
C LYS A 243 28.46 8.20 24.19
N LEU A 244 28.75 9.27 24.92
CA LEU A 244 27.97 10.52 24.90
C LEU A 244 28.01 11.19 23.52
N LEU A 245 29.15 11.19 22.83
CA LEU A 245 29.26 11.72 21.48
C LEU A 245 28.40 10.92 20.48
N ARG A 246 28.40 9.59 20.59
CA ARG A 246 27.53 8.73 19.75
C ARG A 246 26.06 8.95 20.05
N GLU A 247 25.69 9.05 21.32
CA GLU A 247 24.31 9.27 21.74
C GLU A 247 23.79 10.64 21.27
N ASN A 248 24.63 11.69 21.37
CA ASN A 248 24.31 13.01 20.81
C ASN A 248 24.16 12.98 19.29
N GLU A 249 25.01 12.25 18.57
CA GLU A 249 24.87 12.12 17.11
C GLU A 249 23.57 11.40 16.75
N GLN A 250 23.25 10.32 17.45
CA GLN A 250 22.00 9.59 17.26
C GLN A 250 20.76 10.46 17.56
N LEU A 251 20.82 11.30 18.60
CA LEU A 251 19.75 12.25 18.91
C LEU A 251 19.57 13.27 17.78
N ARG A 252 20.66 13.79 17.21
CA ARG A 252 20.61 14.71 16.06
C ARG A 252 19.99 14.06 14.84
N GLU A 253 20.36 12.82 14.53
CA GLU A 253 19.74 12.03 13.44
C GLU A 253 18.24 11.85 13.66
N ASN A 254 17.81 11.56 14.89
CA ASN A 254 16.40 11.39 15.21
C ASN A 254 15.62 12.71 15.06
N LEU A 255 16.21 13.85 15.45
CA LEU A 255 15.57 15.16 15.25
C LEU A 255 15.41 15.51 13.76
N ILE A 256 16.41 15.16 12.93
CA ILE A 256 16.32 15.30 11.47
C ILE A 256 15.16 14.45 10.92
N LYS A 257 15.07 13.18 11.34
CA LYS A 257 14.00 12.27 10.91
C LYS A 257 12.61 12.79 11.26
N ILE A 258 12.41 13.20 12.52
CA ILE A 258 11.13 13.75 12.98
C ILE A 258 10.73 14.97 12.15
N HIS A 259 11.68 15.87 11.85
CA HIS A 259 11.37 17.03 11.03
C HIS A 259 10.91 16.66 9.61
N ASN A 260 11.60 15.71 8.98
CA ASN A 260 11.23 15.24 7.64
C ASN A 260 9.85 14.57 7.64
N GLU A 261 9.59 13.70 8.61
CA GLU A 261 8.31 13.02 8.77
C GLU A 261 7.15 14.01 8.98
N LEU A 262 7.34 15.05 9.79
CA LEU A 262 6.34 16.12 9.95
C LEU A 262 6.05 16.84 8.62
N GLY A 263 7.09 17.10 7.82
CA GLY A 263 6.95 17.68 6.49
C GLY A 263 6.15 16.78 5.54
N GLU A 264 6.46 15.48 5.50
CA GLU A 264 5.74 14.49 4.70
C GLU A 264 4.27 14.38 5.12
N ILE A 265 3.98 14.32 6.42
CA ILE A 265 2.62 14.25 6.94
C ILE A 265 1.81 15.48 6.51
N LEU A 266 2.39 16.68 6.59
CA LEU A 266 1.72 17.90 6.12
C LEU A 266 1.44 17.87 4.62
N GLN A 267 2.39 17.39 3.83
CA GLN A 267 2.22 17.27 2.38
C GLN A 267 1.07 16.32 2.04
N ILE A 268 1.02 15.14 2.66
CA ILE A 268 -0.06 14.17 2.47
C ILE A 268 -1.41 14.77 2.88
N ARG A 269 -1.47 15.40 4.06
CA ARG A 269 -2.71 16.02 4.58
C ARG A 269 -3.22 17.10 3.62
N ARG A 270 -2.33 17.91 3.07
CA ARG A 270 -2.64 18.94 2.06
C ARG A 270 -3.20 18.32 0.78
N GLU A 271 -2.55 17.28 0.25
CA GLU A 271 -3.02 16.62 -0.98
C GLU A 271 -4.43 16.06 -0.82
N VAL A 272 -4.71 15.44 0.33
CA VAL A 272 -6.06 14.95 0.68
C VAL A 272 -7.04 16.11 0.78
N TYR A 273 -6.67 17.19 1.47
CA TYR A 273 -7.50 18.38 1.63
C TYR A 273 -7.85 19.02 0.27
N LEU A 274 -6.86 19.23 -0.59
CA LEU A 274 -7.06 19.83 -1.92
C LEU A 274 -7.89 18.94 -2.84
N LYS A 275 -7.64 17.63 -2.85
CA LYS A 275 -8.45 16.67 -3.63
C LYS A 275 -9.90 16.72 -3.19
N ARG A 276 -10.17 16.77 -1.88
CA ARG A 276 -11.54 16.82 -1.35
C ARG A 276 -12.23 18.14 -1.65
N ARG A 277 -11.54 19.27 -1.45
CA ARG A 277 -12.11 20.59 -1.74
C ARG A 277 -12.41 20.82 -3.23
N LYS A 278 -11.56 20.28 -4.12
CA LYS A 278 -11.82 20.27 -5.57
C LYS A 278 -13.10 19.49 -5.92
N ILE A 279 -13.38 18.40 -5.19
CA ILE A 279 -14.60 17.61 -5.36
C ILE A 279 -15.82 18.39 -4.86
N ASP A 280 -15.71 19.03 -3.69
CA ASP A 280 -16.85 19.64 -3.00
C ASP A 280 -17.23 21.03 -3.57
N PHE A 281 -16.27 21.84 -4.04
CA PHE A 281 -16.50 23.27 -4.38
C PHE A 281 -15.91 23.75 -5.71
N GLY A 282 -15.24 22.87 -6.49
CA GLY A 282 -14.54 23.26 -7.72
C GLY A 282 -13.26 24.07 -7.49
N ASP A 283 -12.51 24.37 -8.56
CA ASP A 283 -11.15 24.94 -8.49
C ASP A 283 -11.06 26.41 -8.03
N GLU A 284 -12.17 27.15 -8.02
CA GLU A 284 -12.16 28.62 -7.83
C GLU A 284 -12.17 29.08 -6.37
N ASN A 285 -12.42 28.19 -5.40
CA ASN A 285 -12.58 28.55 -3.99
C ASN A 285 -11.50 27.96 -3.07
N ILE A 286 -10.25 27.83 -3.51
CA ILE A 286 -9.12 27.38 -2.67
C ILE A 286 -8.43 28.61 -2.05
N PRO A 287 -8.43 28.78 -0.70
CA PRO A 287 -7.81 29.92 -0.05
C PRO A 287 -6.30 29.90 -0.27
N GLN A 288 -5.78 31.04 -0.72
CA GLN A 288 -4.36 31.25 -1.06
C GLN A 288 -3.42 31.03 0.14
N GLU A 289 -3.92 31.05 1.38
CA GLU A 289 -3.13 30.76 2.59
C GLU A 289 -2.66 29.30 2.70
N LEU A 290 -3.22 28.40 1.88
CA LEU A 290 -2.88 26.96 1.82
C LEU A 290 -1.96 26.61 0.63
N ASP A 291 -1.49 27.61 -0.12
CA ASP A 291 -0.78 27.40 -1.37
C ASP A 291 0.56 26.66 -1.15
N ASN A 292 1.21 26.81 0.03
CA ASN A 292 2.43 26.07 0.34
C ASN A 292 2.68 25.80 1.86
N PRO A 293 2.40 24.58 2.39
CA PRO A 293 2.66 24.24 3.80
C PRO A 293 4.15 24.26 4.17
N LEU A 294 5.05 24.04 3.21
CA LEU A 294 6.51 24.10 3.41
C LEU A 294 7.02 25.54 3.58
N GLN A 295 6.23 26.56 3.22
CA GLN A 295 6.56 27.96 3.53
C GLN A 295 6.07 28.40 4.91
N ASN A 296 5.11 27.66 5.50
CA ASN A 296 4.58 27.98 6.84
C ASN A 296 5.44 27.39 7.96
N MET A 297 6.25 26.37 7.69
CA MET A 297 7.29 25.87 8.60
C MET A 297 8.66 26.46 8.25
N HIS A 298 9.47 26.74 9.27
CA HIS A 298 10.85 27.16 9.07
C HIS A 298 11.63 26.04 8.37
N GLN A 299 12.33 26.38 7.29
CA GLN A 299 13.13 25.43 6.52
C GLN A 299 14.19 24.74 7.39
N PHE A 300 14.35 23.45 7.18
CA PHE A 300 15.34 22.65 7.89
C PHE A 300 16.76 23.10 7.57
N LYS A 301 17.40 23.82 8.49
CA LYS A 301 18.82 24.13 8.40
C LYS A 301 19.61 23.03 9.08
N THR A 302 19.96 22.00 8.32
CA THR A 302 20.77 20.84 8.76
C THR A 302 22.04 21.26 9.52
N ASP A 303 22.60 22.41 9.17
CA ASP A 303 23.82 22.95 9.78
C ASP A 303 23.62 23.47 11.22
N LEU A 304 22.40 23.91 11.57
CA LEU A 304 22.08 24.36 12.93
C LEU A 304 22.04 23.20 13.92
N TYR A 305 21.63 22.01 13.47
CA TYR A 305 21.54 20.80 14.32
C TYR A 305 22.89 20.11 14.51
N LYS A 306 23.88 20.41 13.66
CA LYS A 306 25.26 19.91 13.79
C LYS A 306 26.12 20.76 14.73
N ALA A 307 25.69 21.99 15.02
CA ALA A 307 26.45 22.93 15.82
C ALA A 307 26.47 22.54 17.32
N PRO A 308 27.52 22.94 18.07
CA PRO A 308 27.57 22.77 19.52
C PRO A 308 26.36 23.41 20.21
N LEU A 309 25.89 22.76 21.29
CA LEU A 309 24.66 23.16 21.98
C LEU A 309 24.74 24.60 22.53
N GLU A 310 25.94 25.03 22.91
CA GLU A 310 26.23 26.31 23.55
C GLU A 310 26.14 27.51 22.61
N THR A 311 26.36 27.33 21.30
CA THR A 311 26.36 28.45 20.33
C THR A 311 25.09 28.51 19.50
N ASN A 312 24.66 27.41 18.88
CA ASN A 312 23.49 27.42 17.96
C ASN A 312 22.44 26.33 18.24
N GLY A 313 22.71 25.37 19.13
CA GLY A 313 21.75 24.29 19.44
C GLY A 313 20.45 24.77 20.10
N LYS A 314 20.49 25.86 20.87
CA LYS A 314 19.28 26.49 21.44
C LYS A 314 18.35 27.04 20.34
N GLN A 315 18.92 27.65 19.30
CA GLN A 315 18.14 28.14 18.15
C GLN A 315 17.51 26.98 17.37
N ALA A 316 18.21 25.85 17.26
CA ALA A 316 17.70 24.65 16.60
C ALA A 316 16.51 24.01 17.37
N ILE A 317 16.58 23.99 18.71
CA ILE A 317 15.48 23.53 19.58
C ILE A 317 14.29 24.49 19.50
N GLN A 318 14.54 25.80 19.52
CA GLN A 318 13.49 26.81 19.39
C GLN A 318 12.77 26.68 18.04
N MET A 319 13.51 26.58 16.94
CA MET A 319 12.95 26.41 15.60
C MET A 319 12.12 25.12 15.48
N LEU A 320 12.56 24.03 16.10
CA LEU A 320 11.79 22.78 16.14
C LEU A 320 10.50 22.94 16.94
N THR A 321 10.56 23.66 18.07
CA THR A 321 9.41 23.92 18.94
C THR A 321 8.36 24.76 18.21
N GLU A 322 8.80 25.81 17.52
CA GLU A 322 7.94 26.65 16.67
C GLU A 322 7.33 25.84 15.52
N ASN A 323 8.12 25.00 14.85
CA ASN A 323 7.63 24.12 13.79
C ASN A 323 6.58 23.11 14.27
N LEU A 324 6.77 22.51 15.45
CA LEU A 324 5.79 21.62 16.07
C LEU A 324 4.50 22.35 16.44
N GLN A 325 4.61 23.59 16.90
CA GLN A 325 3.45 24.43 17.21
C GLN A 325 2.66 24.78 15.94
N THR A 326 3.34 25.23 14.89
CA THR A 326 2.71 25.49 13.59
C THR A 326 2.07 24.24 12.99
N PHE A 327 2.75 23.10 13.07
CA PHE A 327 2.20 21.81 12.64
C PHE A 327 0.89 21.50 13.39
N LYS A 328 0.90 21.65 14.71
CA LYS A 328 -0.29 21.39 15.55
C LYS A 328 -1.46 22.31 15.21
N GLU A 329 -1.20 23.59 14.94
CA GLU A 329 -2.23 24.55 14.55
C GLU A 329 -2.82 24.25 13.17
N LEU A 330 -1.99 23.89 12.20
CA LEU A 330 -2.44 23.47 10.87
C LEU A 330 -3.26 22.18 10.93
N MET A 331 -2.82 21.19 11.70
CA MET A 331 -3.58 19.96 11.92
C MET A 331 -4.96 20.24 12.53
N LYS A 332 -5.03 21.14 13.53
CA LYS A 332 -6.30 21.56 14.13
C LYS A 332 -7.23 22.23 13.11
N LYS A 333 -6.70 23.03 12.17
CA LYS A 333 -7.51 23.63 11.08
C LYS A 333 -8.04 22.55 10.13
N PHE A 334 -7.24 21.54 9.80
CA PHE A 334 -7.70 20.40 9.00
C PHE A 334 -8.78 19.58 9.73
N ASP A 335 -8.68 19.43 11.06
CA ASP A 335 -9.60 18.63 11.87
C ASP A 335 -10.92 19.35 12.20
N GLN A 336 -10.89 20.65 12.49
CA GLN A 336 -12.10 21.43 12.79
C GLN A 336 -13.09 21.49 11.62
N GLN A 337 -12.62 21.40 10.37
CA GLN A 337 -13.53 21.27 9.22
C GLN A 337 -14.13 19.86 9.07
N TYR A 338 -13.46 18.82 9.59
CA TYR A 338 -13.99 17.45 9.60
C TYR A 338 -15.19 17.32 10.54
N GLU A 339 -15.15 17.98 11.70
CA GLU A 339 -16.27 18.01 12.66
C GLU A 339 -17.48 18.82 12.17
N LEU A 340 -17.27 19.87 11.37
CA LEU A 340 -18.37 20.63 10.77
C LEU A 340 -19.12 19.84 9.68
N GLN A 341 -18.40 19.05 8.87
CA GLN A 341 -19.02 18.18 7.85
C GLN A 341 -19.82 17.02 8.46
N MET A 342 -19.37 16.44 9.57
CA MET A 342 -20.10 15.36 10.25
C MET A 342 -21.44 15.81 10.87
N ASN A 343 -21.60 17.11 11.14
CA ASN A 343 -22.85 17.67 11.66
C ASN A 343 -23.82 18.11 10.55
N GLU A 344 -23.36 18.33 9.31
CA GLU A 344 -24.23 18.64 8.16
C GLU A 344 -24.78 17.36 7.49
N ASP A 345 -24.04 16.25 7.51
CA ASP A 345 -24.46 14.96 6.92
C ASP A 345 -25.60 14.25 7.69
N ASP A 346 -26.06 14.78 8.82
CA ASP A 346 -27.24 14.31 9.56
C ASP A 346 -28.57 14.93 9.04
N ILE A 347 -28.52 15.80 8.02
CA ILE A 347 -29.72 16.36 7.37
C ILE A 347 -29.78 15.90 5.90
N GLU A 348 -30.73 15.00 5.66
CA GLU A 348 -31.34 14.63 4.37
C GLU A 348 -30.41 14.17 3.23
N ILE A 349 -30.11 12.87 3.18
CA ILE A 349 -30.05 12.14 1.89
C ILE A 349 -30.67 10.73 2.04
N GLU A 350 -31.96 10.63 1.73
CA GLU A 350 -32.62 9.37 1.40
C GLU A 350 -32.02 8.82 0.09
N GLY A 351 -31.04 7.92 0.20
CA GLY A 351 -30.64 7.09 -0.93
C GLY A 351 -29.18 6.68 -0.92
N GLU A 352 -28.84 5.63 -0.15
CA GLU A 352 -27.75 4.68 -0.43
C GLU A 352 -27.55 3.70 0.75
N GLY A 353 -28.46 2.74 0.91
CA GLY A 353 -28.43 1.74 1.99
C GLY A 353 -27.17 0.85 2.05
N GLY A 354 -26.32 0.86 1.01
CA GLY A 354 -25.05 0.13 0.97
C GLY A 354 -23.90 0.85 1.66
N LYS A 355 -23.78 2.18 1.50
CA LYS A 355 -22.70 2.97 2.12
C LYS A 355 -22.93 3.16 3.62
N ILE A 356 -24.19 3.30 4.04
CA ILE A 356 -24.58 3.41 5.46
C ILE A 356 -24.15 2.17 6.27
N LYS A 357 -24.23 0.97 5.67
CA LYS A 357 -23.80 -0.28 6.34
C LYS A 357 -22.28 -0.36 6.48
N ALA A 358 -21.53 0.08 5.46
CA ALA A 358 -20.08 0.12 5.51
C ALA A 358 -19.56 1.17 6.51
N CYS A 359 -20.17 2.36 6.55
CA CYS A 359 -19.84 3.39 7.53
C CYS A 359 -20.18 2.95 8.95
N LYS A 360 -21.37 2.37 9.21
CA LYS A 360 -21.71 1.83 10.54
C LYS A 360 -20.74 0.74 11.00
N ASN A 361 -20.33 -0.16 10.10
CA ASN A 361 -19.35 -1.20 10.42
C ASN A 361 -17.95 -0.60 10.71
N LEU A 362 -17.54 0.43 9.97
CA LEU A 362 -16.29 1.14 10.24
C LEU A 362 -16.34 1.92 11.56
N THR A 363 -17.46 2.56 11.88
CA THR A 363 -17.66 3.25 13.17
C THR A 363 -17.62 2.27 14.35
N GLU A 364 -18.20 1.07 14.22
CA GLU A 364 -18.05 0.01 15.22
C GLU A 364 -16.61 -0.48 15.35
N LEU A 365 -15.89 -0.60 14.23
CA LEU A 365 -14.48 -0.98 14.23
C LEU A 365 -13.61 0.07 14.94
N PHE A 366 -13.84 1.36 14.68
CA PHE A 366 -13.14 2.45 15.37
C PHE A 366 -13.46 2.51 16.87
N LYS A 367 -14.71 2.23 17.26
CA LYS A 367 -15.07 2.11 18.68
C LYS A 367 -14.32 0.96 19.36
N ASN A 368 -14.17 -0.18 18.68
CA ASN A 368 -13.38 -1.31 19.20
C ASN A 368 -11.89 -0.98 19.30
N TYR A 369 -11.32 -0.26 18.34
CA TYR A 369 -9.92 0.19 18.42
C TYR A 369 -9.71 1.21 19.55
N ASN A 370 -10.63 2.15 19.75
CA ASN A 370 -10.57 3.09 20.87
C ASN A 370 -10.63 2.37 22.22
N TYR A 371 -11.44 1.32 22.35
CA TYR A 371 -11.46 0.49 23.56
C TYR A 371 -10.11 -0.23 23.82
N ILE A 372 -9.45 -0.70 22.76
CA ILE A 372 -8.11 -1.31 22.86
C ILE A 372 -7.07 -0.25 23.25
N PHE A 373 -7.13 0.97 22.69
CA PHE A 373 -6.27 2.08 23.09
C PHE A 373 -6.46 2.44 24.57
N ASP A 374 -7.71 2.58 25.05
CA ASP A 374 -8.00 2.85 26.46
C ASP A 374 -7.49 1.73 27.39
N ALA A 375 -7.56 0.47 26.95
CA ALA A 375 -7.02 -0.66 27.70
C ALA A 375 -5.48 -0.64 27.75
N GLN A 376 -4.84 -0.29 26.63
CA GLN A 376 -3.38 -0.15 26.56
C GLN A 376 -2.89 1.05 27.38
N ASP A 377 -3.58 2.18 27.36
CA ASP A 377 -3.26 3.35 28.18
C ASP A 377 -3.42 3.08 29.67
N LYS A 378 -4.44 2.31 30.08
CA LYS A 378 -4.57 1.83 31.46
C LYS A 378 -3.42 0.91 31.86
N MET A 379 -2.97 0.03 30.97
CA MET A 379 -1.86 -0.88 31.22
C MET A 379 -0.52 -0.13 31.32
N ILE A 380 -0.28 0.82 30.43
CA ILE A 380 0.88 1.71 30.45
C ILE A 380 0.88 2.57 31.72
N SER A 381 -0.26 3.14 32.09
CA SER A 381 -0.40 3.92 33.33
C SER A 381 -0.14 3.06 34.58
N GLN A 382 -0.57 1.80 34.60
CA GLN A 382 -0.24 0.86 35.67
C GLN A 382 1.24 0.51 35.73
N ILE A 383 1.91 0.36 34.59
CA ILE A 383 3.35 0.10 34.51
C ILE A 383 4.15 1.32 34.96
N ILE A 384 3.73 2.53 34.56
CA ILE A 384 4.34 3.79 34.99
C ILE A 384 4.17 3.99 36.51
N ASN A 385 2.99 3.71 37.06
CA ASN A 385 2.78 3.79 38.52
C ASN A 385 3.61 2.75 39.28
N LYS A 386 3.79 1.54 38.74
CA LYS A 386 4.69 0.53 39.32
C LYS A 386 6.17 0.94 39.20
N SER A 387 6.56 1.63 38.12
CA SER A 387 7.94 2.10 37.92
C SER A 387 8.28 3.33 38.77
N GLN A 388 7.30 4.18 39.09
CA GLN A 388 7.50 5.30 40.02
C GLN A 388 7.73 4.83 41.47
N ASN A 389 7.17 3.69 41.87
CA ASN A 389 7.42 3.07 43.18
C ASN A 389 8.79 2.35 43.30
N LEU A 390 9.52 2.19 42.19
CA LEU A 390 10.87 1.59 42.18
C LEU A 390 11.98 2.58 42.58
N LYS A 391 11.65 3.86 42.87
CA LYS A 391 12.63 4.89 43.28
C LYS A 391 13.04 4.86 44.77
N LYS A 392 12.57 3.89 45.56
CA LYS A 392 13.00 3.70 46.97
C LYS A 392 13.98 2.55 47.14
N ILE A 393 15.08 2.56 46.39
CA ILE A 393 16.14 1.53 46.47
C ILE A 393 16.93 1.59 47.79
N ASP A 394 16.84 2.68 48.56
CA ASP A 394 17.49 2.78 49.88
C ASP A 394 16.80 1.97 50.99
N GLU A 395 15.52 1.57 50.82
CA GLU A 395 14.82 0.70 51.77
C GLU A 395 15.14 -0.80 51.55
N LEU A 396 15.77 -1.17 50.43
CA LEU A 396 16.13 -2.56 50.11
C LEU A 396 17.37 -3.06 50.89
N ASN A 397 18.24 -2.16 51.35
CA ASN A 397 19.36 -2.51 52.22
C ASN A 397 18.92 -2.85 53.66
N PHE A 398 17.76 -2.37 54.11
CA PHE A 398 17.23 -2.71 55.42
C PHE A 398 16.51 -4.08 55.43
N ASN A 399 16.04 -4.55 54.26
CA ASN A 399 15.31 -5.82 54.13
C ASN A 399 16.19 -7.04 53.89
N LEU A 400 17.47 -6.87 53.54
CA LEU A 400 18.39 -8.00 53.36
C LEU A 400 18.66 -8.75 54.68
N ASN A 401 18.54 -8.07 55.83
CA ASN A 401 18.63 -8.70 57.16
C ASN A 401 17.37 -9.47 57.57
N ARG A 402 16.26 -9.36 56.82
CA ARG A 402 15.01 -10.09 57.09
C ARG A 402 14.89 -11.40 56.32
N PHE A 403 15.70 -11.60 55.28
CA PHE A 403 15.74 -12.80 54.45
C PHE A 403 16.32 -14.05 55.15
N ASN A 404 16.85 -13.90 56.37
CA ASN A 404 17.25 -15.04 57.22
C ASN A 404 16.10 -15.62 58.07
N ARG A 405 14.85 -15.20 57.85
CA ARG A 405 13.69 -15.91 58.41
C ARG A 405 13.14 -16.87 57.35
N VAL A 406 13.17 -18.16 57.69
CA VAL A 406 12.44 -19.23 56.99
C VAL A 406 11.02 -18.73 56.73
N LEU A 407 10.59 -18.78 55.47
CA LEU A 407 9.24 -18.40 55.04
C LEU A 407 8.21 -19.13 55.91
N ASP A 408 7.24 -18.39 56.44
CA ASP A 408 6.12 -18.99 57.18
C ASP A 408 5.26 -19.82 56.22
N ASP A 409 4.67 -20.93 56.70
CA ASP A 409 4.03 -21.97 55.89
C ASP A 409 2.95 -21.40 54.95
N LYS A 410 2.26 -20.34 55.38
CA LYS A 410 1.27 -19.63 54.58
C LYS A 410 1.86 -18.96 53.33
N GLN A 411 3.07 -18.39 53.44
CA GLN A 411 3.76 -17.75 52.31
C GLN A 411 4.29 -18.80 51.33
N ILE A 412 4.68 -19.97 51.84
CA ILE A 412 5.06 -21.12 51.01
C ILE A 412 3.86 -21.63 50.20
N ASP A 413 2.69 -21.70 50.82
CA ASP A 413 1.46 -22.12 50.13
C ASP A 413 0.98 -21.10 49.10
N ASP A 414 1.10 -19.80 49.36
CA ASP A 414 0.79 -18.76 48.38
C ASP A 414 1.74 -18.82 47.16
N VAL A 415 3.04 -19.08 47.39
CA VAL A 415 4.02 -19.26 46.31
C VAL A 415 3.75 -20.55 45.54
N LYS A 416 3.40 -21.66 46.21
CA LYS A 416 3.01 -22.91 45.55
C LYS A 416 1.78 -22.69 44.66
N LYS A 417 0.76 -22.00 45.17
CA LYS A 417 -0.46 -21.69 44.41
C LYS A 417 -0.14 -20.84 43.18
N TYR A 418 0.66 -19.79 43.34
CA TYR A 418 1.11 -18.96 42.22
C TYR A 418 1.87 -19.78 41.16
N LEU A 419 2.79 -20.66 41.58
CA LEU A 419 3.53 -21.54 40.67
C LEU A 419 2.62 -22.55 39.97
N GLN A 420 1.56 -23.02 40.65
CA GLN A 420 0.58 -23.94 40.08
C GLN A 420 -0.30 -23.24 39.03
N ASP A 421 -0.69 -21.99 39.29
CA ASP A 421 -1.43 -21.15 38.35
C ASP A 421 -0.57 -20.79 37.12
N GLN A 422 0.71 -20.45 37.33
CA GLN A 422 1.67 -20.24 36.23
C GLN A 422 1.89 -21.50 35.40
N LYS A 423 2.00 -22.67 36.04
CA LYS A 423 2.12 -23.94 35.34
C LYS A 423 0.87 -24.23 34.49
N LYS A 424 -0.32 -23.98 35.04
CA LYS A 424 -1.58 -24.15 34.31
C LYS A 424 -1.67 -23.23 33.09
N TYR A 425 -1.27 -21.97 33.25
CA TYR A 425 -1.21 -21.01 32.14
C TYR A 425 -0.25 -21.46 31.04
N LEU A 426 0.93 -21.97 31.41
CA LEU A 426 1.90 -22.50 30.43
C LEU A 426 1.39 -23.75 29.71
N ASP A 427 0.69 -24.64 30.42
CA ASP A 427 0.07 -25.83 29.81
C ASP A 427 -1.07 -25.43 28.85
N GLU A 428 -1.89 -24.44 29.19
CA GLU A 428 -2.93 -23.88 28.32
C GLU A 428 -2.32 -23.23 27.06
N SER A 429 -1.30 -22.39 27.23
CA SER A 429 -0.59 -21.76 26.12
C SER A 429 0.09 -22.77 25.20
N LYS A 430 0.66 -23.86 25.77
CA LYS A 430 1.22 -24.96 24.99
C LYS A 430 0.16 -25.69 24.17
N ASN A 431 -1.01 -25.95 24.75
CA ASN A 431 -2.13 -26.58 24.06
C ASN A 431 -2.68 -25.72 22.91
N GLU A 432 -2.77 -24.40 23.10
CA GLU A 432 -3.11 -23.46 22.03
C GLU A 432 -2.08 -23.47 20.90
N MET A 433 -0.79 -23.48 21.24
CA MET A 433 0.29 -23.55 20.25
C MET A 433 0.24 -24.86 19.44
N ASP A 434 -0.05 -25.99 20.09
CA ASP A 434 -0.23 -27.28 19.41
C ASP A 434 -1.46 -27.30 18.51
N MET A 435 -2.55 -26.63 18.91
CA MET A 435 -3.75 -26.47 18.07
C MET A 435 -3.45 -25.63 16.83
N ILE A 436 -2.77 -24.49 16.99
CA ILE A 436 -2.35 -23.63 15.87
C ILE A 436 -1.42 -24.39 14.92
N LYS A 437 -0.49 -25.18 15.47
CA LYS A 437 0.42 -26.02 14.67
C LYS A 437 -0.33 -27.05 13.83
N LYS A 438 -1.35 -27.70 14.40
CA LYS A 438 -2.23 -28.64 13.66
C LYS A 438 -3.02 -27.93 12.55
N GLN A 439 -3.58 -26.75 12.83
CA GLN A 439 -4.29 -25.95 11.83
C GLN A 439 -3.36 -25.54 10.68
N PHE A 440 -2.13 -25.13 11.00
CA PHE A 440 -1.14 -24.76 10.00
C PHE A 440 -0.73 -25.95 9.13
N GLN A 441 -0.53 -27.13 9.72
CA GLN A 441 -0.26 -28.36 8.97
C GLN A 441 -1.42 -28.74 8.03
N GLN A 442 -2.67 -28.58 8.47
CA GLN A 442 -3.84 -28.80 7.62
C GLN A 442 -3.90 -27.82 6.46
N GLN A 443 -3.61 -26.53 6.69
CA GLN A 443 -3.55 -25.54 5.62
C GLN A 443 -2.44 -25.84 4.61
N LEU A 444 -1.26 -26.29 5.05
CA LEU A 444 -0.19 -26.71 4.15
C LEU A 444 -0.61 -27.90 3.29
N LYS A 445 -1.26 -28.91 3.89
CA LYS A 445 -1.76 -30.07 3.14
C LYS A 445 -2.80 -29.65 2.08
N LYS A 446 -3.75 -28.79 2.45
CA LYS A 446 -4.76 -28.27 1.52
C LYS A 446 -4.12 -27.48 0.36
N ARG A 447 -3.11 -26.67 0.65
CA ARG A 447 -2.36 -25.93 -0.39
C ARG A 447 -1.63 -26.87 -1.36
N GLU A 448 -1.07 -27.97 -0.86
CA GLU A 448 -0.40 -28.95 -1.72
C GLU A 448 -1.41 -29.69 -2.61
N GLU A 449 -2.58 -30.05 -2.07
CA GLU A 449 -3.69 -30.62 -2.84
C GLU A 449 -4.19 -29.64 -3.93
N GLU A 450 -4.38 -28.36 -3.61
CA GLU A 450 -4.75 -27.32 -4.58
C GLU A 450 -3.70 -27.16 -5.69
N LYS A 451 -2.42 -27.22 -5.33
CA LYS A 451 -1.30 -27.15 -6.30
C LYS A 451 -1.31 -28.35 -7.26
N GLN A 452 -1.58 -29.56 -6.77
CA GLN A 452 -1.73 -30.75 -7.60
C GLN A 452 -2.92 -30.63 -8.57
N ILE A 453 -4.06 -30.11 -8.10
CA ILE A 453 -5.24 -29.87 -8.93
C ILE A 453 -4.92 -28.85 -10.05
N ILE A 454 -4.24 -27.76 -9.72
CA ILE A 454 -3.83 -26.74 -10.71
C ILE A 454 -2.88 -27.36 -11.75
N GLN A 455 -1.93 -28.19 -11.32
CA GLN A 455 -1.01 -28.87 -12.22
C GLN A 455 -1.75 -29.81 -13.18
N MET A 456 -2.71 -30.59 -12.68
CA MET A 456 -3.54 -31.48 -13.50
C MET A 456 -4.39 -30.69 -14.51
N LYS A 457 -5.00 -29.58 -14.08
CA LYS A 457 -5.74 -28.68 -14.99
C LYS A 457 -4.85 -28.10 -16.08
N LYS A 458 -3.62 -27.72 -15.75
CA LYS A 458 -2.65 -27.21 -16.72
C LYS A 458 -2.31 -28.26 -17.79
N GLN A 459 -2.06 -29.51 -17.38
CA GLN A 459 -1.80 -30.62 -18.30
C GLN A 459 -2.99 -30.87 -19.25
N MET A 460 -4.22 -30.92 -18.72
CA MET A 460 -5.40 -31.08 -19.57
C MET A 460 -5.57 -29.93 -20.58
N LEU A 461 -5.25 -28.70 -20.17
CA LEU A 461 -5.31 -27.54 -21.06
C LEU A 461 -4.24 -27.61 -22.16
N GLU A 462 -3.04 -28.07 -21.83
CA GLU A 462 -1.95 -28.30 -22.79
C GLU A 462 -2.33 -29.38 -23.81
N GLU A 463 -2.88 -30.52 -23.37
CA GLU A 463 -3.38 -31.57 -24.26
C GLU A 463 -4.50 -31.07 -25.19
N THR A 464 -5.43 -30.27 -24.65
CA THR A 464 -6.52 -29.68 -25.42
C THR A 464 -5.98 -28.70 -26.47
N ASN A 465 -5.01 -27.87 -26.10
CA ASN A 465 -4.35 -26.94 -27.03
C ASN A 465 -3.59 -27.67 -28.14
N GLU A 466 -2.90 -28.77 -27.84
CA GLU A 466 -2.23 -29.56 -28.87
C GLU A 466 -3.21 -30.19 -29.85
N LYS A 467 -4.35 -30.73 -29.37
CA LYS A 467 -5.45 -31.19 -30.25
C LYS A 467 -6.00 -30.07 -31.13
N PHE A 468 -6.17 -28.86 -30.59
CA PHE A 468 -6.60 -27.70 -31.38
C PHE A 468 -5.58 -27.34 -32.47
N LYS A 469 -4.29 -27.34 -32.16
CA LYS A 469 -3.23 -27.10 -33.16
C LYS A 469 -3.22 -28.17 -34.25
N GLU A 470 -3.42 -29.43 -33.88
CA GLU A 470 -3.49 -30.54 -34.83
C GLU A 470 -4.69 -30.38 -35.77
N ASN A 471 -5.87 -30.05 -35.22
CA ASN A 471 -7.06 -29.77 -36.03
C ASN A 471 -6.86 -28.58 -36.99
N ILE A 472 -6.19 -27.52 -36.55
CA ILE A 472 -5.84 -26.38 -37.42
C ILE A 472 -4.93 -26.84 -38.56
N ARG A 473 -3.89 -27.64 -38.28
CA ARG A 473 -2.99 -28.18 -39.31
C ARG A 473 -3.74 -29.05 -40.33
N LEU A 474 -4.68 -29.87 -39.87
CA LEU A 474 -5.51 -30.70 -40.75
C LEU A 474 -6.39 -29.83 -41.67
N LEU A 475 -7.02 -28.79 -41.12
CA LEU A 475 -7.81 -27.82 -41.90
C LEU A 475 -6.97 -27.05 -42.92
N GLU A 476 -5.76 -26.61 -42.54
CA GLU A 476 -4.83 -25.95 -43.46
C GLU A 476 -4.40 -26.88 -44.61
N ASN A 477 -4.12 -28.15 -44.30
CA ASN A 477 -3.77 -29.15 -45.32
C ASN A 477 -4.94 -29.45 -46.25
N ALA A 478 -6.15 -29.62 -45.72
CA ALA A 478 -7.35 -29.83 -46.51
C ALA A 478 -7.65 -28.63 -47.44
N SER A 479 -7.50 -27.40 -46.91
CA SER A 479 -7.65 -26.17 -47.69
C SER A 479 -6.62 -26.07 -48.82
N ARG A 480 -5.36 -26.41 -48.56
CA ARG A 480 -4.31 -26.48 -49.60
C ARG A 480 -4.61 -27.52 -50.68
N GLN A 481 -5.10 -28.70 -50.30
CA GLN A 481 -5.48 -29.74 -51.25
C GLN A 481 -6.68 -29.30 -52.12
N ALA A 482 -7.71 -28.69 -51.51
CA ALA A 482 -8.85 -28.15 -52.25
C ALA A 482 -8.44 -27.06 -53.25
N LEU A 483 -7.53 -26.17 -52.87
CA LEU A 483 -6.93 -25.16 -53.76
C LEU A 483 -6.14 -25.79 -54.91
N GLN A 484 -5.41 -26.87 -54.66
CA GLN A 484 -4.68 -27.60 -55.70
C GLN A 484 -5.62 -28.30 -56.69
N GLN A 485 -6.72 -28.88 -56.21
CA GLN A 485 -7.74 -29.50 -57.05
C GLN A 485 -8.45 -28.48 -57.94
N LEU A 486 -8.87 -27.34 -57.38
CA LEU A 486 -9.43 -26.23 -58.16
C LEU A 486 -8.47 -25.76 -59.26
N ASN A 487 -7.19 -25.58 -58.94
CA ASN A 487 -6.19 -25.17 -59.94
C ASN A 487 -5.91 -26.23 -61.03
N GLN A 488 -6.25 -27.51 -60.79
CA GLN A 488 -6.17 -28.57 -61.79
C GLN A 488 -7.43 -28.63 -62.67
N GLU A 489 -8.60 -28.29 -62.15
CA GLU A 489 -9.85 -28.23 -62.93
C GLU A 489 -9.92 -27.04 -63.89
N TYR A 490 -9.17 -25.97 -63.62
CA TYR A 490 -9.09 -24.77 -64.49
C TYR A 490 -7.91 -24.77 -65.49
N LYS A 491 -7.20 -25.90 -65.63
CA LYS A 491 -6.21 -26.14 -66.69
C LYS A 491 -6.71 -27.21 -67.65
#